data_AF-A0A3C1N950-F1
#
_entry.id   AF-A0A3C1N950-F1
#
_cell.length_a   1.000
_cell.length_b   1.000
_cell.length_c   1.000
_cell.angle_alpha   90.00
_cell.angle_beta   90.00
_cell.angle_gamma   90.00
#
_symmetry.space_group_name_H-M   'P 1'
#
loop_
_entity.id
_entity.type
_entity.pdbx_description
1 polymer ?
#
loop_
_entity_poly.entity_id
_entity_poly.type
_entity_poly.pdbx_seq_one_letter_code
_entity_poly.pdbx_strand_id
1 'polypeptide(L)'
;SNQTPFPTLDMFGSTPENETVSETQTTPDTLSPPADAPAVSLDQVEPDDSPTEELSRELIGLIEQRVRARTGEELDDTLRDELIVVVMNHIEDWQHSS
;
A
#
# COMPACT_ATOMS: atom_id res chain seq x y z
N SER A 1 -33.81 -12.00 -38.92
CA SER A 1 -34.81 -11.92 -37.84
C SER A 1 -34.58 -13.02 -36.83
N ASN A 2 -34.23 -12.70 -35.58
CA ASN A 2 -35.11 -12.95 -34.43
C ASN A 2 -34.42 -12.41 -33.15
N GLN A 3 -35.14 -11.57 -32.41
CA GLN A 3 -34.77 -10.94 -31.15
C GLN A 3 -35.40 -11.71 -29.99
N THR A 4 -34.87 -11.47 -28.78
CA THR A 4 -35.46 -11.59 -27.42
C THR A 4 -35.05 -12.81 -26.59
N PRO A 5 -35.17 -12.76 -25.24
CA PRO A 5 -34.70 -11.72 -24.30
C PRO A 5 -34.06 -12.33 -23.01
N PHE A 6 -33.53 -11.48 -22.11
CA PHE A 6 -33.07 -11.88 -20.76
C PHE A 6 -34.23 -12.36 -19.87
N PRO A 7 -34.02 -13.36 -18.98
CA PRO A 7 -35.01 -13.74 -17.98
C PRO A 7 -35.08 -12.75 -16.81
N THR A 8 -36.31 -12.61 -16.30
CA THR A 8 -36.83 -11.57 -15.42
C THR A 8 -36.71 -11.94 -13.93
N LEU A 9 -36.83 -10.90 -13.11
CA LEU A 9 -36.89 -10.86 -11.64
C LEU A 9 -38.17 -11.54 -11.09
N ASP A 10 -38.00 -12.48 -10.16
CA ASP A 10 -39.01 -13.06 -9.26
C ASP A 10 -38.42 -12.90 -7.85
N MET A 11 -39.09 -12.46 -6.78
CA MET A 11 -40.51 -12.43 -6.46
C MET A 11 -40.65 -11.65 -5.14
N PHE A 12 -41.09 -10.38 -5.19
CA PHE A 12 -41.52 -9.64 -3.99
C PHE A 12 -42.95 -10.06 -3.64
N GLY A 13 -43.14 -10.64 -2.44
CA GLY A 13 -44.45 -10.98 -1.89
C GLY A 13 -44.59 -10.58 -0.42
N SER A 14 -45.27 -9.44 -0.19
CA SER A 14 -46.23 -9.13 0.90
C SER A 14 -45.77 -9.13 2.38
N THR A 15 -45.42 -7.97 2.96
CA THR A 15 -46.21 -7.03 3.86
C THR A 15 -46.08 -7.29 5.39
N PRO A 16 -46.28 -6.27 6.28
CA PRO A 16 -45.42 -6.01 7.45
C PRO A 16 -46.12 -6.21 8.80
N GLU A 17 -45.36 -6.52 9.86
CA GLU A 17 -45.86 -6.47 11.25
C GLU A 17 -44.93 -5.63 12.16
N ASN A 18 -45.51 -4.52 12.58
CA ASN A 18 -45.37 -3.66 13.76
C ASN A 18 -44.20 -3.82 14.76
N GLU A 19 -43.50 -2.69 14.95
CA GLU A 19 -43.01 -2.08 16.20
C GLU A 19 -42.49 -2.96 17.37
N THR A 20 -41.21 -2.79 17.73
CA THR A 20 -40.73 -2.32 19.06
C THR A 20 -39.20 -2.17 18.99
N VAL A 21 -38.70 -0.95 18.86
CA VAL A 21 -37.28 -0.65 19.13
C VAL A 21 -37.15 -0.49 20.63
N SER A 22 -36.75 -1.55 21.32
CA SER A 22 -36.29 -1.45 22.70
C SER A 22 -34.88 -0.84 22.70
N GLU A 23 -34.81 0.39 23.19
CA GLU A 23 -33.60 1.03 23.66
C GLU A 23 -32.96 0.18 24.76
N THR A 24 -31.74 -0.31 24.53
CA THR A 24 -30.81 -0.69 25.59
C THR A 24 -29.42 -0.18 25.24
N GLN A 25 -29.08 0.95 25.85
CA GLN A 25 -27.74 1.49 25.96
C GLN A 25 -26.90 0.59 26.90
N THR A 26 -25.78 0.05 26.41
CA THR A 26 -24.70 -0.49 27.25
C THR A 26 -23.36 -0.38 26.53
N THR A 27 -22.57 0.61 26.98
CA THR A 27 -21.09 0.69 27.09
C THR A 27 -20.15 0.25 25.95
N PRO A 28 -19.07 1.01 25.66
CA PRO A 28 -18.04 0.60 24.70
C PRO A 28 -17.21 -0.54 25.30
N ASP A 29 -17.43 -1.76 24.81
CA ASP A 29 -16.57 -2.89 25.14
C ASP A 29 -15.29 -2.84 24.30
N THR A 30 -14.18 -2.85 25.02
CA THR A 30 -12.83 -2.70 24.50
C THR A 30 -12.50 -3.91 23.61
N LEU A 31 -12.50 -3.72 22.29
CA LEU A 31 -12.03 -4.75 21.36
C LEU A 31 -10.50 -4.83 21.46
N SER A 32 -10.05 -5.68 22.39
CA SER A 32 -8.69 -6.23 22.38
C SER A 32 -8.41 -6.83 21.00
N PRO A 33 -7.26 -6.55 20.35
CA PRO A 33 -6.91 -7.21 19.10
C PRO A 33 -6.67 -8.70 19.35
N PRO A 34 -6.93 -9.58 18.35
CA PRO A 34 -6.68 -11.01 18.47
C PRO A 34 -5.20 -11.26 18.72
N ALA A 35 -4.90 -11.87 19.86
CA ALA A 35 -3.60 -12.35 20.25
C ALA A 35 -3.27 -13.66 19.50
N ASP A 36 -3.07 -13.60 18.18
CA ASP A 36 -2.30 -14.62 17.42
C ASP A 36 -2.10 -14.17 15.96
N ALA A 37 -1.29 -13.14 15.77
CA ALA A 37 -0.53 -12.99 14.53
C ALA A 37 0.93 -12.94 14.95
N PRO A 38 1.88 -13.60 14.25
CA PRO A 38 3.27 -13.22 14.43
C PRO A 38 3.30 -11.73 14.07
N ALA A 39 3.46 -10.88 15.09
CA ALA A 39 4.00 -9.56 14.88
C ALA A 39 5.36 -9.85 14.22
N VAL A 40 5.38 -9.81 12.89
CA VAL A 40 6.59 -9.37 12.21
C VAL A 40 6.74 -7.95 12.72
N SER A 41 7.37 -7.83 13.89
CA SER A 41 8.21 -6.71 14.18
C SER A 41 9.13 -6.68 12.98
N LEU A 42 8.78 -5.88 11.97
CA LEU A 42 9.82 -5.13 11.32
C LEU A 42 10.45 -4.42 12.51
N ASP A 43 11.52 -5.02 13.01
CA ASP A 43 12.66 -4.29 13.50
C ASP A 43 12.94 -3.28 12.39
N GLN A 44 12.17 -2.18 12.43
CA GLN A 44 12.47 -0.97 11.73
C GLN A 44 13.72 -0.55 12.48
N VAL A 45 14.85 -1.10 12.04
CA VAL A 45 16.09 -0.35 11.97
C VAL A 45 15.62 0.96 11.39
N GLU A 46 15.38 1.96 12.24
CA GLU A 46 15.31 3.34 11.80
C GLU A 46 16.68 3.52 11.16
N PRO A 47 16.80 3.48 9.84
CA PRO A 47 18.05 3.91 9.30
C PRO A 47 18.07 5.39 9.67
N ASP A 48 19.16 5.85 10.24
CA ASP A 48 19.48 7.29 10.29
C ASP A 48 19.76 7.78 8.84
N ASP A 49 18.93 7.32 7.89
CA ASP A 49 18.96 7.63 6.47
C ASP A 49 18.57 9.10 6.41
N SER A 50 19.55 9.92 6.06
CA SER A 50 19.29 11.32 5.76
C SER A 50 18.17 11.40 4.71
N PRO A 51 17.35 12.47 4.69
CA PRO A 51 16.27 12.61 3.71
C PRO A 51 16.78 12.47 2.26
N THR A 52 18.04 12.84 2.01
CA THR A 52 18.74 12.63 0.74
C THR A 52 18.98 11.15 0.42
N GLU A 53 19.34 10.34 1.41
CA GLU A 53 19.59 8.91 1.25
C GLU A 53 18.28 8.16 0.95
N GLU A 54 17.19 8.47 1.68
CA GLU A 54 15.85 7.92 1.42
C GLU A 54 15.38 8.23 -0.01
N LEU A 55 15.49 9.49 -0.43
CA LEU A 55 15.14 9.90 -1.80
C LEU A 55 16.01 9.22 -2.85
N SER A 56 17.28 8.99 -2.55
CA SER A 56 18.21 8.30 -3.45
C SER A 56 17.77 6.84 -3.63
N ARG A 57 17.47 6.14 -2.53
CA ARG A 57 16.97 4.76 -2.55
C ARG A 57 15.65 4.66 -3.34
N GLU A 58 14.72 5.58 -3.11
CA GLU A 58 13.45 5.62 -3.85
C GLU A 58 13.68 5.81 -5.35
N LEU A 59 14.53 6.77 -5.73
CA LEU A 59 14.85 7.04 -7.13
C LEU A 59 15.48 5.82 -7.81
N ILE A 60 16.43 5.15 -7.14
CA ILE A 60 17.05 3.94 -7.67
C ILE A 60 16.01 2.81 -7.80
N GLY A 61 15.10 2.66 -6.84
CA GLY A 61 13.99 1.70 -6.93
C GLY A 61 13.07 1.94 -8.15
N LEU A 62 12.78 3.20 -8.48
CA LEU A 62 12.01 3.55 -9.69
C LEU A 62 12.79 3.24 -10.98
N ILE A 63 14.10 3.48 -10.98
CA ILE A 63 14.97 3.15 -12.10
C ILE A 63 15.01 1.64 -12.31
N GLU A 64 15.17 0.87 -11.24
CA GLU A 64 15.19 -0.60 -11.27
C GLU A 64 13.91 -1.18 -11.85
N GLN A 65 12.75 -0.71 -11.39
CA GLN A 65 11.45 -1.10 -11.93
C GLN A 65 11.36 -0.85 -13.44
N ARG A 66 11.90 0.29 -13.90
CA ARG A 66 11.87 0.65 -15.32
C ARG A 66 12.87 -0.15 -16.16
N VAL A 67 14.06 -0.41 -15.63
CA VAL A 67 15.08 -1.28 -16.27
C VAL A 67 14.51 -2.68 -16.42
N ARG A 68 13.98 -3.25 -15.33
CA ARG A 68 13.34 -4.57 -15.33
C ARG A 68 12.18 -4.66 -16.30
N ALA A 69 11.31 -3.64 -16.36
CA ALA A 69 10.20 -3.62 -17.32
C ALA A 69 10.67 -3.55 -18.79
N ARG A 70 11.85 -2.98 -19.05
CA ARG A 70 12.36 -2.76 -20.41
C ARG A 70 13.25 -3.90 -20.90
N THR A 71 14.14 -4.40 -20.07
CA THR A 71 15.17 -5.38 -20.44
C THR A 71 14.91 -6.76 -19.85
N GLY A 72 14.09 -6.85 -18.80
CA GLY A 72 13.92 -8.07 -18.01
C GLY A 72 15.09 -8.35 -17.06
N GLU A 73 16.05 -7.44 -16.96
CA GLU A 73 17.23 -7.55 -16.08
C GLU A 73 17.03 -6.75 -14.79
N GLU A 74 17.66 -7.21 -13.71
CA GLU A 74 17.68 -6.52 -12.42
C GLU A 74 19.01 -5.79 -12.23
N LEU A 75 19.01 -4.72 -11.45
CA LEU A 75 20.26 -4.05 -11.09
C LEU A 75 21.00 -4.92 -10.08
N ASP A 76 22.30 -5.15 -10.33
CA ASP A 76 23.16 -5.81 -9.35
C ASP A 76 23.17 -5.04 -8.04
N ASP A 77 23.17 -5.75 -6.91
CA ASP A 77 23.16 -5.12 -5.58
C ASP A 77 24.31 -4.13 -5.40
N THR A 78 25.51 -4.46 -5.89
CA THR A 78 26.69 -3.58 -5.85
C THR A 78 26.45 -2.30 -6.64
N LEU A 79 25.91 -2.44 -7.86
CA LEU A 79 25.62 -1.30 -8.73
C LEU A 79 24.52 -0.42 -8.12
N ARG A 80 23.54 -1.02 -7.45
CA ARG A 80 22.47 -0.32 -6.75
C ARG A 80 23.04 0.56 -5.65
N ASP A 81 23.90 0.02 -4.80
CA ASP A 81 24.57 0.77 -3.72
C ASP A 81 25.46 1.90 -4.27
N GLU A 82 26.24 1.65 -5.32
CA GLU A 82 27.06 2.68 -5.97
C GLU A 82 26.19 3.82 -6.55
N LEU A 83 25.08 3.48 -7.19
CA LEU A 83 24.13 4.44 -7.73
C LEU A 83 23.48 5.29 -6.63
N ILE A 84 23.14 4.71 -5.48
CA ILE A 84 22.59 5.44 -4.33
C ILE A 84 23.58 6.52 -3.88
N VAL A 85 24.86 6.18 -3.69
CA VAL A 85 25.90 7.15 -3.27
C VAL A 85 26.06 8.29 -4.29
N VAL A 86 26.09 7.96 -5.58
CA VAL A 86 26.25 8.97 -6.65
C VAL A 86 25.05 9.91 -6.71
N VAL A 87 23.84 9.38 -6.64
CA VAL A 87 22.61 10.17 -6.65
C VAL A 87 22.53 11.06 -5.42
N MET A 88 22.90 10.53 -4.24
CA MET A 88 22.91 11.29 -2.99
C MET A 88 23.81 12.53 -3.12
N ASN A 89 25.04 12.34 -3.59
CA ASN A 89 25.98 13.44 -3.81
C ASN A 89 25.48 14.47 -4.86
N HIS A 90 24.75 14.04 -5.89
CA HIS A 90 24.14 14.96 -6.86
C HIS A 90 22.98 15.76 -6.27
N ILE A 91 22.15 15.15 -5.44
CA ILE A 91 21.06 15.86 -4.76
C ILE A 91 21.65 16.90 -3.79
N GLU A 92 22.72 16.56 -3.06
CA GLU A 92 23.43 17.50 -2.19
C GLU A 92 24.03 18.66 -3.00
N ASP A 93 24.69 18.38 -4.13
CA ASP A 93 25.25 19.40 -5.02
C ASP A 93 24.20 20.39 -5.54
N TRP A 94 22.99 19.91 -5.88
CA TRP A 94 21.87 20.77 -6.27
C TRP A 94 21.38 21.67 -5.14
N GLN A 95 21.38 21.19 -3.90
CA GLN A 95 21.01 21.99 -2.74
C GLN A 95 22.04 23.09 -2.45
N HIS A 96 23.32 22.83 -2.71
CA HIS A 96 24.40 23.79 -2.47
C HIS A 96 24.63 24.77 -3.64
N SER A 97 24.16 24.43 -4.84
CA SER A 97 24.28 25.26 -6.04
C SER A 97 23.17 26.31 -6.21
N SER A 98 22.26 26.45 -5.25
CA SER A 98 21.10 27.35 -5.32
C SER A 98 21.27 28.70 -4.63
#